data_AF-A0AAU9U4T0-F1
#
_entry.id   AF-A0AAU9U4T0-F1
#
_cell.length_a   1.000
_cell.length_b   1.000
_cell.length_c   1.000
_cell.angle_alpha   90.00
_cell.angle_beta   90.00
_cell.angle_gamma   90.00
#
_symmetry.space_group_name_H-M   'P 1'
#
loop_
_entity.id
_entity.type
_entity.pdbx_description
1 polymer ?
#
loop_
_entity_poly.entity_id
_entity_poly.type
_entity_poly.pdbx_seq_one_letter_code
_entity_poly.pdbx_strand_id
1 'polypeptide(L)'
;MGATNRPDLLEQSLLRPGRLDKLIYVGPYTGLREKTSVLQALCRSYKLRPEVNLEDVAKALPVRCTGADLMQVVSTARSAAVRGIVEKLNNGLVKESELNSDSVIIGVSELWDGVESFRPSVTEEELAYYESLQSQM
;
A
#
# COMPACT_ATOMS: atom_id res chain seq x y z
N MET A 1 12.70 -4.02 20.77
CA MET A 1 12.34 -2.96 19.81
C MET A 1 10.86 -2.64 19.99
N GLY A 2 10.47 -1.37 19.95
CA GLY A 2 9.09 -0.91 20.10
C GLY A 2 8.72 0.06 18.99
N ALA A 3 7.41 0.23 18.76
CA ALA A 3 6.87 1.18 17.79
C ALA A 3 5.66 1.89 18.42
N THR A 4 5.47 3.18 18.12
CA THR A 4 4.32 3.97 18.57
C THR A 4 3.96 5.03 17.55
N ASN A 5 2.66 5.28 17.38
CA ASN A 5 2.15 6.43 16.63
C ASN A 5 1.83 7.61 17.56
N ARG A 6 2.07 7.48 18.87
CA ARG A 6 1.84 8.51 19.89
C ARG A 6 3.10 8.73 20.70
N PRO A 7 4.17 9.31 20.10
CA PRO A 7 5.42 9.58 20.82
C PRO A 7 5.23 10.65 21.91
N ASP A 8 4.22 11.50 21.78
CA ASP A 8 3.78 12.48 22.79
C ASP A 8 3.36 11.85 24.13
N LEU A 9 2.94 10.59 24.12
CA LEU A 9 2.51 9.85 25.31
C LEU A 9 3.65 9.04 25.94
N LEU A 10 4.87 9.09 25.41
CA LEU A 10 6.00 8.35 25.96
C LEU A 10 6.56 9.05 27.21
N GLU A 11 6.68 8.27 28.28
CA GLU A 11 7.34 8.69 29.51
C GLU A 11 8.82 9.00 29.27
N GLN A 12 9.27 10.20 29.65
CA GLN A 12 10.67 10.64 29.43
C GLN A 12 11.70 9.72 30.08
N SER A 13 11.32 9.04 31.18
CA SER A 13 12.21 8.10 31.84
C SER A 13 12.59 6.91 30.95
N LEU A 14 11.74 6.53 29.99
CA LEU A 14 12.01 5.45 29.03
C LEU A 14 13.06 5.84 27.98
N LEU A 15 13.25 7.14 27.73
CA LEU A 15 14.17 7.67 26.71
C LEU A 15 15.60 7.86 27.22
N ARG A 16 15.87 7.53 28.48
CA ARG A 16 17.22 7.66 29.07
C ARG A 16 18.21 6.66 28.44
N PRO A 17 19.51 6.98 28.37
CA PRO A 17 20.55 6.07 27.89
C PRO A 17 20.45 4.67 28.50
N GLY A 18 20.56 3.63 27.68
CA GLY A 18 20.41 2.22 28.07
C GLY A 18 18.97 1.69 28.09
N ARG A 19 17.97 2.48 27.66
CA ARG A 19 16.56 2.08 27.53
C ARG A 19 16.07 2.20 26.08
N LEU A 20 15.08 3.04 25.80
CA LEU A 20 14.64 3.42 24.45
C LEU A 20 15.44 4.66 23.99
N ASP A 21 16.75 4.56 24.03
CA ASP A 21 17.69 5.67 23.81
C ASP A 21 17.98 5.97 22.33
N LYS A 22 17.39 5.19 21.41
CA LYS A 22 17.44 5.41 19.96
C LYS A 22 16.04 5.56 19.41
N LEU A 23 15.75 6.74 18.89
CA LEU A 23 14.49 7.07 18.24
C LEU A 23 14.72 7.13 16.73
N ILE A 24 13.89 6.43 15.98
CA ILE A 24 13.93 6.40 14.51
C ILE A 24 12.55 6.79 14.02
N TYR A 25 12.49 7.91 13.30
CA TYR A 25 11.26 8.30 12.61
C TYR A 25 11.07 7.45 11.35
N VAL A 26 9.87 6.89 11.19
CA VAL A 26 9.46 6.12 10.01
C VAL A 26 8.28 6.83 9.36
N GLY A 27 8.59 7.66 8.37
CA GLY A 27 7.60 8.45 7.63
C GLY A 27 6.96 7.68 6.46
N PRO A 28 6.01 8.32 5.76
CA PRO A 28 5.47 7.78 4.51
C PRO A 28 6.57 7.69 3.45
N TYR A 29 6.32 6.88 2.41
CA TYR A 29 7.17 6.86 1.23
C TYR A 29 7.04 8.16 0.47
N THR A 30 8.17 8.68 0.02
CA THR A 30 8.23 9.89 -0.83
C THR A 30 8.90 9.60 -2.17
N GLY A 31 9.73 8.54 -2.22
CA GLY A 31 10.44 8.14 -3.43
C GLY A 31 9.62 7.21 -4.31
N LEU A 32 9.75 7.39 -5.64
CA LEU A 32 9.22 6.46 -6.63
C LEU A 32 9.73 5.04 -6.39
N ARG A 33 11.05 4.88 -6.22
CA ARG A 33 11.69 3.58 -6.02
C ARG A 33 11.13 2.82 -4.81
N GLU A 34 10.89 3.52 -3.70
CA GLU A 34 10.33 2.93 -2.48
C GLU A 34 8.91 2.41 -2.72
N LYS A 35 8.06 3.26 -3.31
CA LYS A 35 6.68 2.89 -3.70
C LYS A 35 6.67 1.69 -4.64
N THR A 36 7.50 1.70 -5.69
CA THR A 36 7.61 0.59 -6.64
C THR A 36 8.07 -0.71 -5.97
N SER A 37 9.07 -0.66 -5.09
CA SER A 37 9.53 -1.84 -4.35
C SER A 37 8.45 -2.42 -3.43
N VAL A 38 7.67 -1.57 -2.77
CA VAL A 38 6.55 -2.03 -1.93
C VAL A 38 5.44 -2.64 -2.78
N LEU A 39 5.05 -2.00 -3.89
CA LEU A 39 4.08 -2.58 -4.82
C LEU A 39 4.54 -3.94 -5.37
N GLN A 40 5.82 -4.09 -5.72
CA GLN A 40 6.39 -5.37 -6.12
C GLN A 40 6.27 -6.43 -5.02
N ALA A 41 6.55 -6.06 -3.76
CA ALA A 41 6.42 -6.96 -2.63
C ALA A 41 4.96 -7.37 -2.38
N LEU A 42 4.02 -6.41 -2.44
CA LEU A 42 2.58 -6.65 -2.26
C LEU A 42 2.00 -7.52 -3.37
N CYS A 43 2.49 -7.36 -4.60
CA CYS A 43 2.03 -8.12 -5.76
C CYS A 43 2.73 -9.47 -5.95
N ARG A 44 3.72 -9.82 -5.12
CA ARG A 44 4.53 -11.04 -5.27
C ARG A 44 3.70 -12.33 -5.28
N SER A 45 2.59 -12.35 -4.56
CA SER A 45 1.68 -13.50 -4.46
C SER A 45 0.57 -13.50 -5.51
N TYR A 46 0.56 -12.54 -6.44
CA TYR A 46 -0.47 -12.38 -7.46
C TYR A 46 0.08 -12.57 -8.87
N LYS A 47 -0.77 -13.07 -9.77
CA LYS A 47 -0.44 -13.08 -11.20
C LYS A 47 -0.77 -11.71 -11.78
N LEU A 48 0.24 -11.08 -12.36
CA LEU A 48 0.10 -9.84 -13.12
C LEU A 48 0.14 -10.17 -14.61
N ARG A 49 -0.59 -9.40 -15.43
CA ARG A 49 -0.42 -9.48 -16.88
C ARG A 49 0.96 -8.97 -17.32
N PRO A 50 1.52 -9.45 -18.43
CA PRO A 50 2.84 -9.04 -18.91
C PRO A 50 2.99 -7.53 -19.16
N GLU A 51 1.88 -6.85 -19.48
CA GLU A 51 1.88 -5.42 -19.79
C GLU A 51 1.87 -4.53 -18.54
N VAL A 52 1.74 -5.10 -17.34
CA VAL A 52 1.66 -4.35 -16.09
C VAL A 52 3.04 -3.81 -15.70
N ASN A 53 3.15 -2.48 -15.61
CA ASN A 53 4.29 -1.79 -15.03
C ASN A 53 3.93 -1.14 -13.69
N LEU A 54 4.42 -1.71 -12.59
CA LEU A 54 4.17 -1.20 -11.23
C LEU A 54 4.87 0.15 -10.96
N GLU A 55 5.87 0.52 -11.75
CA GLU A 55 6.47 1.85 -11.66
C GLU A 55 5.50 2.94 -12.12
N ASP A 56 4.71 2.66 -13.17
CA ASP A 56 3.72 3.63 -13.68
C ASP A 56 2.57 3.82 -12.69
N VAL A 57 2.15 2.74 -12.00
CA VAL A 57 1.22 2.82 -10.87
C VAL A 57 1.81 3.68 -9.75
N ALA A 58 3.06 3.46 -9.37
CA ALA A 58 3.73 4.24 -8.31
C ALA A 58 3.88 5.74 -8.65
N LYS A 59 4.06 6.07 -9.92
CA LYS A 59 4.13 7.46 -10.42
C LYS A 59 2.78 8.18 -10.33
N ALA A 60 1.68 7.48 -10.58
CA ALA A 60 0.36 8.06 -10.55
C ALA A 60 -0.20 8.29 -9.14
N LEU A 61 0.34 7.58 -8.14
CA LEU A 61 -0.04 7.78 -6.75
C LEU A 61 0.58 9.07 -6.18
N PRO A 62 -0.07 9.71 -5.20
CA PRO A 62 0.44 10.92 -4.56
C PRO A 62 1.87 10.79 -4.06
N VAL A 63 2.53 11.95 -3.85
CA VAL A 63 3.93 11.99 -3.40
C VAL A 63 4.09 11.23 -2.10
N ARG A 64 3.16 11.43 -1.15
CA ARG A 64 3.16 10.77 0.16
C ARG A 64 2.17 9.62 0.15
N CYS A 65 2.65 8.41 0.39
CA CYS A 65 1.83 7.22 0.57
C CYS A 65 2.39 6.38 1.71
N THR A 66 1.50 5.78 2.49
CA THR A 66 1.87 4.75 3.47
C THR A 66 1.85 3.36 2.83
N GLY A 67 2.41 2.37 3.53
CA GLY A 67 2.29 0.96 3.12
C GLY A 67 0.84 0.47 3.09
N ALA A 68 -0.01 1.02 3.97
CA ALA A 68 -1.43 0.69 4.00
C ALA A 68 -2.16 1.22 2.75
N ASP A 69 -1.84 2.44 2.32
CA ASP A 69 -2.41 3.02 1.10
C ASP A 69 -2.06 2.19 -0.15
N LEU A 70 -0.79 1.78 -0.28
CA LEU A 70 -0.34 0.92 -1.39
C LEU A 70 -1.03 -0.46 -1.34
N MET A 71 -1.24 -1.01 -0.14
CA MET A 71 -1.98 -2.25 0.04
C MET A 71 -3.45 -2.11 -0.36
N GLN A 72 -4.09 -0.98 -0.06
CA GLN A 72 -5.46 -0.70 -0.47
C GLN A 72 -5.57 -0.71 -1.99
N VAL A 73 -4.68 -0.03 -2.72
CA VAL A 73 -4.66 0.01 -4.19
C VAL A 73 -4.62 -1.40 -4.77
N VAL A 74 -3.68 -2.23 -4.30
CA VAL A 74 -3.53 -3.62 -4.77
C VAL A 74 -4.75 -4.47 -4.40
N SER A 75 -5.32 -4.27 -3.21
CA SER A 75 -6.52 -5.00 -2.76
C SER A 75 -7.76 -4.65 -3.60
N THR A 76 -7.94 -3.37 -3.93
CA THR A 76 -9.02 -2.91 -4.82
C THR A 76 -8.85 -3.52 -6.20
N ALA A 77 -7.64 -3.47 -6.76
CA ALA A 77 -7.34 -4.05 -8.07
C ALA A 77 -7.63 -5.56 -8.11
N ARG A 78 -7.20 -6.29 -7.07
CA ARG A 78 -7.52 -7.72 -6.96
C ARG A 78 -9.04 -7.97 -6.90
N SER A 79 -9.76 -7.15 -6.14
CA SER A 79 -11.22 -7.25 -6.05
C SER A 79 -11.90 -6.97 -7.39
N ALA A 80 -11.39 -6.01 -8.18
CA ALA A 80 -11.85 -5.75 -9.54
C ALA A 80 -11.62 -6.95 -10.47
N ALA A 81 -10.44 -7.57 -10.41
CA ALA A 81 -10.14 -8.77 -11.19
C ALA A 81 -11.10 -9.94 -10.86
N VAL A 82 -11.39 -10.14 -9.57
CA VAL A 82 -12.36 -11.16 -9.11
C VAL A 82 -13.76 -10.85 -9.63
N ARG A 83 -14.23 -9.59 -9.53
CA ARG A 83 -15.54 -9.20 -10.06
C ARG A 83 -15.65 -9.48 -11.56
N GLY A 84 -14.64 -9.16 -12.36
CA GLY A 84 -14.64 -9.44 -13.79
C GLY A 84 -14.71 -10.94 -14.13
N ILE A 85 -14.15 -11.82 -13.28
CA ILE A 85 -14.29 -13.28 -13.43
C ILE A 85 -15.70 -13.74 -13.10
N VAL A 86 -16.26 -13.23 -11.99
CA VAL A 86 -17.64 -13.55 -11.59
C VAL A 86 -18.65 -13.11 -12.65
N GLU A 87 -18.45 -11.96 -13.28
CA GLU A 87 -19.28 -11.51 -14.40
C GLU A 87 -19.19 -12.44 -15.62
N LYS A 88 -17.98 -12.91 -15.97
CA LYS A 88 -17.80 -13.88 -17.05
C LYS A 88 -18.44 -15.23 -16.76
N LEU A 89 -18.40 -15.68 -15.49
CA LEU A 89 -19.08 -16.88 -15.02
C LEU A 89 -20.60 -16.74 -15.20
N ASN A 90 -21.16 -15.61 -14.74
CA ASN A 90 -22.60 -15.33 -14.84
C ASN A 90 -23.08 -15.24 -16.30
N ASN A 91 -22.24 -14.73 -17.20
CA ASN A 91 -22.52 -14.63 -18.63
C ASN A 91 -22.25 -15.95 -19.39
N GLY A 92 -21.84 -17.02 -18.71
CA GLY A 92 -21.55 -18.32 -19.33
C GLY A 92 -20.30 -18.34 -20.22
N LEU A 93 -19.44 -17.32 -20.13
CA LEU A 93 -18.20 -17.21 -20.90
C LEU A 93 -17.06 -18.06 -20.32
N VAL A 94 -17.15 -18.41 -19.03
CA VAL A 94 -16.21 -19.26 -18.31
C VAL A 94 -17.05 -20.25 -17.49
N LYS A 95 -16.60 -21.50 -17.40
CA LYS A 95 -17.24 -22.49 -16.53
C LYS A 95 -16.55 -22.55 -15.17
N GLU A 96 -17.31 -22.85 -14.12
CA GLU A 96 -16.74 -22.99 -12.77
C GLU A 96 -15.65 -24.08 -12.70
N SER A 97 -15.79 -25.13 -13.51
CA SER A 97 -14.79 -26.20 -13.67
C SER A 97 -13.45 -25.73 -14.26
N GLU A 98 -13.41 -24.56 -14.89
CA GLU A 98 -12.21 -23.96 -15.49
C GLU A 98 -11.53 -22.99 -14.52
N LEU A 99 -12.18 -22.65 -13.41
CA LEU A 99 -11.62 -21.77 -12.38
C LEU A 99 -10.68 -22.52 -11.45
N ASN A 100 -9.54 -21.92 -11.20
CA ASN A 100 -8.56 -22.37 -10.22
C ASN A 100 -7.96 -21.16 -9.50
N SER A 101 -7.06 -21.38 -8.54
CA SER A 101 -6.39 -20.31 -7.79
C SER A 101 -5.60 -19.34 -8.67
N ASP A 102 -5.24 -19.76 -9.88
CA ASP A 102 -4.46 -19.00 -10.86
C ASP A 102 -5.31 -18.20 -11.86
N SER A 103 -6.65 -18.32 -11.78
CA SER A 103 -7.59 -17.62 -12.66
C SER A 103 -7.63 -16.10 -12.42
N VAL A 104 -7.28 -15.66 -11.21
CA VAL A 104 -7.27 -14.24 -10.84
C VAL A 104 -5.97 -13.60 -11.31
N ILE A 105 -6.04 -12.93 -12.46
CA ILE A 105 -4.93 -12.19 -13.05
C ILE A 105 -5.26 -10.70 -13.00
N ILE A 106 -4.38 -9.92 -12.37
CA ILE A 106 -4.51 -8.47 -12.27
C ILE A 106 -3.86 -7.84 -13.51
N GLY A 107 -4.64 -7.06 -14.26
CA GLY A 107 -4.19 -6.29 -15.41
C GLY A 107 -4.05 -4.80 -15.10
N VAL A 108 -3.81 -4.05 -16.18
CA VAL A 108 -3.62 -2.60 -16.13
C VAL A 108 -4.91 -1.88 -15.73
N SER A 109 -6.06 -2.31 -16.26
CA SER A 109 -7.38 -1.77 -15.93
C SER A 109 -7.67 -1.85 -14.44
N GLU A 110 -7.48 -3.03 -13.85
CA GLU A 110 -7.82 -3.24 -12.44
C GLU A 110 -6.89 -2.45 -11.50
N LEU A 111 -5.61 -2.30 -11.86
CA LEU A 111 -4.68 -1.45 -11.11
C LEU A 111 -5.08 0.04 -11.18
N TRP A 112 -5.55 0.50 -12.33
CA TRP A 112 -6.05 1.87 -12.47
C TRP A 112 -7.31 2.11 -11.64
N ASP A 113 -8.25 1.17 -11.59
CA ASP A 113 -9.39 1.26 -10.66
C ASP A 113 -8.90 1.42 -9.21
N GLY A 114 -7.83 0.72 -8.84
CA GLY A 114 -7.19 0.84 -7.54
C GLY A 114 -6.65 2.26 -7.29
N VAL A 115 -5.95 2.83 -8.27
CA VAL A 115 -5.41 4.20 -8.21
C VAL A 115 -6.53 5.25 -8.16
N GLU A 116 -7.58 5.10 -8.96
CA GLU A 116 -8.72 6.02 -8.96
C GLU A 116 -9.50 5.98 -7.64
N SER A 117 -9.56 4.80 -7.00
CA SER A 117 -10.17 4.62 -5.68
C SER A 117 -9.30 5.09 -4.52
N PHE A 118 -8.09 5.57 -4.79
CA PHE A 118 -7.10 5.91 -3.77
C PHE A 118 -7.63 7.00 -2.84
N ARG A 119 -7.47 6.78 -1.53
CA ARG A 119 -7.73 7.78 -0.50
C ARG A 119 -6.58 7.71 0.50
N PRO A 120 -5.86 8.83 0.75
CA PRO A 120 -4.79 8.81 1.74
C PRO A 120 -5.32 8.43 3.12
N SER A 121 -4.66 7.48 3.78
CA SER A 121 -5.01 7.08 5.15
C SER A 121 -4.51 8.05 6.22
N VAL A 122 -3.57 8.93 5.86
CA VAL A 122 -2.98 9.94 6.75
C VAL A 122 -3.22 11.31 6.15
N THR A 123 -3.77 12.23 6.94
CA THR A 123 -4.06 13.60 6.47
C THR A 123 -2.79 14.44 6.40
N GLU A 124 -2.82 15.54 5.63
CA GLU A 124 -1.71 16.50 5.61
C GLU A 124 -1.45 17.13 6.97
N GLU A 125 -2.50 17.33 7.78
CA GLU A 125 -2.41 17.85 9.15
C GLU A 125 -1.66 16.88 10.07
N GLU A 126 -1.98 15.59 10.01
CA GLU A 126 -1.28 14.55 10.77
C GLU A 126 0.18 14.44 10.34
N LEU A 127 0.45 14.52 9.04
CA LEU A 127 1.82 14.51 8.49
C LEU A 127 2.64 15.70 9.02
N ALA A 128 2.09 16.91 8.96
CA ALA A 128 2.75 18.10 9.48
C ALA A 128 3.03 17.99 10.99
N TYR A 129 2.09 17.42 11.74
CA TYR A 129 2.29 17.14 13.16
C TYR A 129 3.48 16.20 13.38
N TYR A 130 3.57 15.08 12.67
CA TYR A 130 4.67 14.12 12.84
C TYR A 130 6.03 14.68 12.38
N GLU A 131 6.08 15.49 11.32
CA GLU A 131 7.31 16.16 10.85
C GLU A 131 7.82 17.19 11.88
N SER A 132 6.90 17.88 12.56
CA SER A 132 7.26 18.81 13.64
C SER A 132 7.92 18.09 14.82
N LEU A 133 7.42 16.89 15.17
CA LEU A 133 7.99 16.07 16.24
C LEU A 133 9.38 15.52 15.86
N GLN A 134 9.55 15.11 14.60
CA GLN A 134 10.86 14.65 14.11
C GLN A 134 11.93 15.73 14.26
N SER A 135 11.57 16.99 14.04
CA SER A 135 12.51 18.13 14.16
C SER A 135 12.91 18.44 15.61
N GLN A 136 12.16 17.91 16.59
CA GLN A 136 12.39 18.10 18.02
C GLN A 136 13.11 16.92 18.70
N MET A 137 13.23 15.78 18.01
CA MET A 137 13.94 14.58 18.45
C MET A 137 15.43 14.64 18.11
#